data_AF-A0AB74EHI9-F1
#
_entry.id   AF-A0AB74EHI9-F1
#
_cell.length_a   1.000
_cell.length_b   1.000
_cell.length_c   1.000
_cell.angle_alpha   90.00
_cell.angle_beta   90.00
_cell.angle_gamma   90.00
#
_symmetry.space_group_name_H-M   'P 1'
#
loop_
_entity.id
_entity.type
_entity.pdbx_description
1 polymer ?
#
loop_
_entity_poly.entity_id
_entity_poly.type
_entity_poly.pdbx_seq_one_letter_code
_entity_poly.pdbx_strand_id
1 'polypeptide(L)' 'MNILLLDGGKAFGHSHGGLNHTLHKKAKEVLTALGHNV' A
#
# COMPACT_ATOMS: atom_id res chain seq x y z
N MET A 1 -0.39 -3.43 -16.91
CA MET A 1 -1.41 -2.41 -16.57
C MET A 1 -0.79 -1.40 -15.62
N ASN A 2 -1.23 -0.14 -15.67
CA ASN A 2 -0.81 0.89 -14.72
C ASN A 2 -1.82 0.93 -13.55
N ILE A 3 -1.36 0.80 -12.32
CA ILE A 3 -2.20 0.74 -11.12
C ILE A 3 -1.70 1.80 -10.15
N LEU A 4 -2.54 2.77 -9.80
CA LEU A 4 -2.20 3.75 -8.76
C LEU A 4 -2.62 3.21 -7.39
N LEU A 5 -1.66 2.99 -6.49
CA LEU A 5 -1.95 2.70 -5.09
C LEU A 5 -2.00 4.01 -4.29
N LEU A 6 -3.06 4.18 -3.49
CA LEU A 6 -3.19 5.29 -2.55
C LEU A 6 -3.04 4.75 -1.13
N ASP A 7 -2.04 5.24 -0.39
CA ASP A 7 -1.88 4.90 1.03
C ASP A 7 -2.69 5.87 1.90
N GLY A 8 -3.82 5.39 2.41
CA GLY A 8 -4.65 6.12 3.36
C GLY A 8 -4.22 5.96 4.83
N GLY A 9 -3.09 5.30 5.09
CA GLY A 9 -2.54 5.16 6.43
C GLY A 9 -2.30 6.52 7.07
N LYS A 10 -3.01 6.79 8.16
CA LYS A 10 -2.93 8.05 8.90
C LYS A 10 -2.88 7.76 10.39
N ALA A 11 -1.99 8.46 11.09
CA ALA A 11 -2.01 8.48 12.55
C ALA A 11 -3.18 9.36 13.04
N PHE A 12 -4.11 8.78 13.78
CA PHE A 12 -5.24 9.47 14.40
C PHE A 12 -5.78 8.66 15.59
N GLY A 13 -5.88 9.28 16.77
CA GLY A 13 -6.27 8.59 18.00
C GLY A 13 -5.34 7.40 18.29
N HIS A 14 -5.91 6.21 18.50
CA HIS A 14 -5.15 4.97 18.69
C HIS A 14 -4.71 4.29 17.38
N SER A 15 -5.16 4.79 16.23
CA SER A 15 -4.74 4.27 14.94
C SER A 15 -3.40 4.89 14.54
N HIS A 16 -2.41 4.04 14.27
CA HIS A 16 -1.07 4.47 13.86
C HIS A 16 -0.83 4.35 12.35
N GLY A 17 -1.83 3.90 11.58
CA GLY A 17 -1.69 3.65 10.14
C GLY A 17 -0.78 2.48 9.76
N GLY A 18 -0.10 1.85 10.72
CA GLY A 18 0.92 0.83 10.46
C GLY A 18 0.46 -0.32 9.57
N LEU A 19 -0.73 -0.86 9.81
CA LEU A 19 -1.27 -1.94 8.97
C LEU A 19 -1.51 -1.50 7.53
N ASN A 20 -2.05 -0.29 7.31
CA ASN A 20 -2.22 0.27 5.97
C ASN A 20 -0.88 0.38 5.25
N HIS A 21 0.15 0.92 5.90
CA HIS A 21 1.49 1.01 5.33
C HIS A 21 2.08 -0.36 5.00
N THR A 22 1.92 -1.35 5.88
CA THR A 22 2.39 -2.72 5.65
C THR A 22 1.70 -3.35 4.45
N LEU A 23 0.38 -3.26 4.36
CA LEU A 23 -0.38 -3.85 3.26
C LEU A 23 -0.17 -3.10 1.95
N HIS A 24 -0.01 -1.78 2.00
CA HIS A 24 0.33 -0.97 0.83
C HIS A 24 1.69 -1.37 0.25
N LYS A 25 2.71 -1.51 1.11
CA LYS A 25 4.02 -2.02 0.71
C LYS A 25 3.91 -3.43 0.11
N LYS A 26 3.16 -4.32 0.78
CA LYS A 26 2.99 -5.70 0.29
C LYS A 26 2.28 -5.75 -1.06
N ALA A 27 1.27 -4.91 -1.27
CA ALA A 27 0.57 -4.80 -2.55
C ALA A 27 1.51 -4.33 -3.66
N LYS A 28 2.33 -3.30 -3.39
CA LYS A 28 3.33 -2.83 -4.36
C LYS A 28 4.30 -3.94 -4.77
N GLU A 29 4.83 -4.69 -3.81
CA GLU A 29 5.74 -5.82 -4.06
C GLU A 29 5.08 -6.88 -4.96
N VAL A 30 3.87 -7.33 -4.61
CA VAL A 30 3.16 -8.39 -5.35
C VAL A 30 2.77 -7.92 -6.74
N LEU A 31 2.20 -6.72 -6.88
CA LEU A 31 1.74 -6.22 -8.17
C LEU A 31 2.91 -5.95 -9.12
N THR A 32 4.03 -5.45 -8.61
CA THR A 32 5.27 -5.31 -9.39
C THR A 32 5.79 -6.67 -9.86
N ALA A 33 5.80 -7.68 -8.98
CA ALA A 33 6.22 -9.04 -9.33
C ALA A 33 5.32 -9.70 -10.38
N LEU A 34 4.05 -9.29 -10.47
CA LEU A 34 3.10 -9.72 -11.49
C LEU A 34 3.23 -8.94 -12.82
N GLY A 35 4.20 -8.02 -12.93
CA GLY A 35 4.45 -7.24 -14.14
C GLY A 35 3.51 -6.04 -14.32
N HIS A 36 2.87 -5.59 -13.24
CA HIS A 36 2.14 -4.33 -13.25
C HIS A 36 3.08 -3.16 -12.93
N ASN A 37 2.81 -2.02 -13.54
CA ASN A 37 3.45 -0.76 -13.20
C ASN A 37 2.61 -0.08 -12.11
N VAL A 38 3.20 0.10 -10.93
CA VAL A 38 2.49 0.46 -9.69
C VAL A 38 3.16 1.63 -8.99
#